data_AF-A0A530K0Q9-F1
#
_entry.id   AF-A0A530K0Q9-F1
#
_cell.length_a   1.000
_cell.length_b   1.000
_cell.length_c   1.000
_cell.angle_alpha   90.00
_cell.angle_beta   90.00
_cell.angle_gamma   90.00
#
_symmetry.space_group_name_H-M   'P 1'
#
loop_
_entity.id
_entity.type
_entity.pdbx_description
1 polymer ?
#
loop_
_entity_poly.entity_id
_entity_poly.type
_entity_poly.pdbx_seq_one_letter_code
_entity_poly.pdbx_strand_id
1 'polypeptide(L)' 'MDNETPELAEVTPYDVAHFQTYSVLLMSEAMGLDWRKMSRAILNIDPERQPERARRAWTSHLA' A
#
# COMPACT_ATOMS: atom_id res chain seq x y z
N MET A 1 15.26 -18.00 20.39
CA MET A 1 15.06 -16.84 19.50
C MET A 1 13.61 -16.93 19.09
N ASP A 2 12.77 -16.19 19.81
CA ASP A 2 11.33 -16.28 19.70
C ASP A 2 10.91 -15.62 18.39
N ASN A 3 10.50 -16.46 17.44
CA ASN A 3 10.00 -16.07 16.13
C ASN A 3 8.53 -15.66 16.26
N GLU A 4 8.26 -14.68 17.12
CA GLU A 4 6.91 -14.15 17.29
C GLU A 4 6.56 -13.31 16.07
N THR A 5 5.73 -13.88 15.20
CA THR A 5 5.06 -13.15 14.12
C THR A 5 4.15 -12.10 14.76
N PRO A 6 4.16 -10.83 14.33
CA PRO A 6 3.28 -9.83 14.92
C PRO A 6 1.81 -10.25 14.71
N GLU A 7 0.93 -9.94 15.66
CA GLU A 7 -0.52 -9.91 15.45
C GLU A 7 -0.83 -8.81 14.41
N LEU A 8 -0.63 -9.13 13.14
CA LEU A 8 -0.98 -8.29 12.00
C LEU A 8 -2.19 -8.92 11.29
N ALA A 9 -3.05 -8.04 10.78
CA ALA A 9 -4.26 -8.35 10.05
C ALA A 9 -4.09 -9.60 9.16
N GLU A 10 -5.05 -10.53 9.24
CA GLU A 10 -5.06 -11.74 8.42
C GLU A 10 -4.89 -11.36 6.95
N VAL A 11 -3.84 -11.89 6.33
CA VAL A 11 -3.59 -11.75 4.89
C VAL A 11 -4.83 -12.28 4.16
N THR A 12 -5.54 -11.40 3.49
CA THR A 12 -6.76 -11.76 2.76
C THR A 12 -6.39 -12.43 1.43
N PRO A 13 -7.31 -13.19 0.80
CA PRO A 13 -7.10 -13.69 -0.56
C PRO A 13 -6.82 -12.58 -1.58
N TYR A 14 -7.31 -11.36 -1.33
CA TYR A 14 -6.99 -10.18 -2.13
C TYR A 14 -5.51 -9.79 -1.97
N ASP A 15 -4.99 -9.81 -0.74
CA ASP A 15 -3.59 -9.53 -0.44
C ASP A 15 -2.66 -10.57 -1.04
N VAL A 16 -3.03 -11.85 -1.02
CA VAL A 16 -2.25 -12.91 -1.70
C VAL A 16 -2.22 -12.68 -3.21
N ALA A 17 -3.37 -12.34 -3.82
CA ALA A 17 -3.47 -12.08 -5.25
C ALA A 17 -2.70 -10.83 -5.70
N HIS A 18 -2.51 -9.86 -4.80
CA HIS A 18 -1.84 -8.58 -5.10
C HIS A 18 -0.58 -8.33 -4.25
N PHE A 19 0.02 -9.41 -3.73
CA PHE A 19 1.04 -9.37 -2.69
C PHE A 19 2.22 -8.45 -3.01
N GLN A 20 2.68 -8.46 -4.27
CA GLN A 20 3.78 -7.60 -4.71
C GLN A 20 3.41 -6.11 -4.63
N THR A 21 2.24 -5.75 -5.16
CA THR A 21 1.74 -4.38 -5.11
C THR A 21 1.58 -3.92 -3.65
N TYR A 22 0.99 -4.77 -2.80
CA TYR A 22 0.77 -4.45 -1.39
C TYR A 22 2.09 -4.28 -0.62
N SER A 23 3.05 -5.18 -0.83
CA SER A 23 4.36 -5.13 -0.19
C SER A 23 5.11 -3.85 -0.52
N VAL A 24 5.08 -3.40 -1.79
CA VAL A 24 5.75 -2.15 -2.18
C VAL A 24 5.05 -0.94 -1.56
N LEU A 25 3.72 -0.94 -1.43
CA LEU A 25 2.98 0.16 -0.79
C LEU A 25 3.30 0.26 0.71
N LEU A 26 3.28 -0.87 1.43
CA LEU A 26 3.63 -0.92 2.86
C LEU A 26 5.08 -0.50 3.11
N MET A 27 6.02 -0.98 2.30
CA MET A 27 7.41 -0.55 2.39
C MET A 27 7.57 0.94 2.09
N SER A 28 6.83 1.45 1.10
CA SER A 28 6.87 2.87 0.75
C SER A 28 6.40 3.77 1.89
N GLU A 29 5.32 3.38 2.58
CA GLU A 29 4.85 4.08 3.78
C GLU A 29 5.87 3.99 4.92
N ALA A 30 6.41 2.80 5.19
CA ALA A 30 7.44 2.59 6.22
C ALA A 30 8.73 3.41 5.97
N MET A 31 9.05 3.66 4.70
CA MET A 31 10.18 4.49 4.28
C MET A 31 9.84 5.99 4.21
N GLY A 32 8.60 6.38 4.52
CA GLY A 32 8.14 7.77 4.46
C GLY A 32 8.13 8.36 3.05
N LEU A 33 7.95 7.52 2.03
CA LEU A 33 7.89 7.97 0.63
C LEU A 33 6.62 8.76 0.36
N ASP A 34 6.70 9.72 -0.57
CA ASP A 34 5.56 10.55 -0.96
C ASP A 34 4.47 9.71 -1.66
N TRP A 35 3.34 9.56 -0.97
CA TRP A 35 2.17 8.83 -1.44
C TRP A 35 1.68 9.28 -2.82
N ARG A 36 1.89 10.53 -3.22
CA ARG A 36 1.52 11.03 -4.56
C ARG A 36 2.38 10.38 -5.64
N LYS A 37 3.69 10.34 -5.42
CA LYS A 37 4.63 9.68 -6.34
C LYS A 37 4.32 8.19 -6.45
N MET A 38 4.03 7.56 -5.32
CA MET A 38 3.75 6.13 -5.25
C MET A 38 2.39 5.77 -5.87
N SER A 39 1.37 6.61 -5.69
CA SER A 39 0.07 6.44 -6.35
C SER A 39 0.18 6.47 -7.88
N ARG A 40 1.05 7.33 -8.42
CA ARG A 40 1.33 7.36 -9.86
C ARG A 40 2.15 6.15 -10.32
N ALA A 41 3.19 5.78 -9.57
CA ALA A 41 4.13 4.73 -9.95
C ALA A 41 3.57 3.31 -9.81
N ILE A 42 2.79 3.05 -8.76
CA ILE A 42 2.34 1.71 -8.37
C ILE A 42 0.87 1.49 -8.72
N LEU A 43 0.01 2.49 -8.44
CA LEU A 43 -1.44 2.37 -8.65
C LEU A 43 -1.88 2.86 -10.03
N ASN A 44 -0.97 3.46 -10.80
CA ASN A 44 -1.26 4.11 -12.08
C ASN A 44 -2.40 5.15 -11.99
N ILE A 45 -2.48 5.85 -10.84
CA ILE A 45 -3.44 6.93 -10.60
C ILE A 45 -2.67 8.24 -10.52
N ASP A 46 -3.01 9.18 -11.39
CA ASP A 46 -2.43 10.52 -11.34
C ASP A 46 -3.03 11.33 -10.17
N PRO A 47 -2.27 11.65 -9.12
CA PRO A 47 -2.76 12.41 -7.96
C PRO A 47 -3.06 13.88 -8.29
N GLU A 48 -2.50 14.43 -9.36
CA GLU A 48 -2.75 15.83 -9.76
C GLU A 48 -4.07 15.94 -10.53
N ARG A 49 -4.45 14.87 -11.25
CA ARG A 49 -5.71 14.83 -12.03
C ARG A 49 -6.86 14.20 -11.25
N GLN A 50 -6.56 13.28 -10.33
CA GLN A 50 -7.53 12.51 -9.55
C GLN A 50 -7.10 12.38 -8.07
N PRO A 51 -6.93 13.49 -7.33
CA PRO A 51 -6.35 13.49 -5.98
C PRO A 51 -7.14 12.63 -4.99
N GLU A 52 -8.47 12.75 -5.01
CA GLU A 52 -9.34 11.99 -4.11
C GLU A 52 -9.29 10.48 -4.37
N ARG A 53 -9.25 10.08 -5.65
CA ARG A 53 -9.15 8.67 -6.02
C ARG A 53 -7.79 8.10 -5.63
N ALA A 54 -6.71 8.84 -5.89
CA ALA A 54 -5.36 8.45 -5.52
C ALA A 54 -5.23 8.29 -4.00
N ARG A 55 -5.73 9.27 -3.24
CA ARG A 55 -5.71 9.26 -1.77
C ARG A 55 -6.49 8.08 -1.20
N ARG A 56 -7.72 7.84 -1.68
CA ARG A 56 -8.54 6.72 -1.23
C ARG A 56 -7.89 5.37 -1.52
N ALA A 57 -7.36 5.20 -2.72
CA ALA A 57 -6.66 3.98 -3.09
C ALA A 57 -5.41 3.78 -2.22
N TRP A 58 -4.61 4.82 -1.97
CA TRP A 58 -3.48 4.75 -1.04
C TRP A 58 -3.91 4.31 0.36
N THR A 59 -4.89 5.00 0.96
CA THR A 59 -5.34 4.70 2.33
C THR A 59 -6.01 3.33 2.45
N SER A 60 -6.73 2.87 1.42
CA SER A 60 -7.38 1.56 1.46
C SER A 60 -6.41 0.39 1.39
N HIS A 61 -5.18 0.62 0.90
CA HIS A 61 -4.11 -0.39 0.89
C HIS A 61 -3.24 -0.35 2.15
N LEU A 62 -3.54 0.56 3.10
CA LEU A 62 -2.81 0.69 4.37
C LEU A 62 -3.71 0.42 5.60
N ALA A 63 -5.00 0.18 5.38
CA ALA A 63 -5.99 -0.12 6.41
C ALA A 63 -6.14 -1.64 6.57
#